data_AF-A0A0M3HHY1-F1
#
_entry.id   AF-A0A0M3HHY1-F1
#
_cell.length_a   1.000
_cell.length_b   1.000
_cell.length_c   1.000
_cell.angle_alpha   90.00
_cell.angle_beta   90.00
_cell.angle_gamma   90.00
#
_symmetry.space_group_name_H-M   'P 1'
#
loop_
_entity.id
_entity.type
_entity.pdbx_description
1 polymer ?
#
loop_
_entity_poly.entity_id
_entity_poly.type
_entity_poly.pdbx_seq_one_letter_code
_entity_poly.pdbx_strand_id
1 'polypeptide(L)'
;MQPSLKTKIWRILHKILSYAPRRLQSCDALLPSLPLPKLSDTIERYLDALKPILTEEEHAKVKKLAYEFAKRDGKLLQFITWIYWCFVDNYVSMTT
;
A
#
# COMPACT_ATOMS: atom_id res chain seq x y z
N MET A 1 13.42 26.60 -41.08
CA MET A 1 13.76 25.35 -41.81
C MET A 1 12.48 24.55 -42.03
N GLN A 2 12.12 24.29 -43.29
CA GLN A 2 10.94 23.47 -43.61
C GLN A 2 11.28 22.00 -43.34
N PRO A 3 10.49 21.27 -42.54
CA PRO A 3 10.77 19.88 -42.25
C PRO A 3 10.56 19.00 -43.48
N SER A 4 11.41 17.99 -43.63
CA SER A 4 11.35 17.05 -44.75
C SER A 4 9.99 16.33 -44.81
N LEU A 5 9.55 15.93 -46.00
CA LEU A 5 8.31 15.17 -46.19
C LEU A 5 8.30 13.89 -45.33
N LYS A 6 9.45 13.22 -45.21
CA LYS A 6 9.63 12.03 -44.37
C LYS A 6 9.34 12.33 -42.89
N THR A 7 9.81 13.47 -42.39
CA THR A 7 9.54 13.91 -41.01
C THR A 7 8.06 14.23 -40.80
N LYS A 8 7.39 14.84 -41.79
CA LYS A 8 5.94 15.13 -41.73
C LYS A 8 5.12 13.84 -41.69
N ILE A 9 5.43 12.87 -42.55
CA ILE A 9 4.76 11.56 -42.61
C ILE A 9 4.99 10.79 -41.31
N TRP A 10 6.24 10.70 -40.84
CA TRP A 10 6.58 10.04 -39.57
C TRP A 10 5.83 10.66 -38.39
N ARG A 11 5.72 12.00 -38.33
CA ARG A 11 4.98 12.70 -37.27
C ARG A 11 3.48 12.35 -37.29
N ILE A 12 2.87 12.27 -38.48
CA ILE A 12 1.45 11.90 -38.61
C ILE A 12 1.24 10.46 -38.16
N LEU A 13 2.09 9.54 -38.61
CA LEU A 13 2.03 8.13 -38.24
C LEU A 13 2.23 7.92 -36.74
N HIS A 14 3.23 8.59 -36.14
CA HIS A 14 3.49 8.53 -34.70
C HIS A 14 2.31 9.08 -33.90
N LYS A 15 1.69 10.18 -34.36
CA LYS A 15 0.52 10.77 -33.71
C LYS A 15 -0.69 9.83 -33.73
N ILE A 16 -0.94 9.18 -34.87
CA ILE A 16 -2.01 8.18 -35.01
C ILE A 16 -1.75 6.97 -34.11
N LEU A 17 -0.53 6.42 -34.11
CA LEU A 17 -0.17 5.28 -33.27
C LEU A 17 -0.22 5.62 -31.77
N SER A 18 0.15 6.85 -31.40
CA SER A 18 0.06 7.34 -30.02
C SER A 18 -1.35 7.67 -29.55
N TYR A 19 -2.33 7.71 -30.47
CA TYR A 19 -3.74 7.97 -30.15
C TYR A 19 -4.46 6.72 -29.61
N ALA A 20 -3.84 5.53 -29.74
CA ALA A 20 -4.33 4.34 -29.07
C ALA A 20 -4.42 4.61 -27.55
N PRO A 21 -5.57 4.34 -26.90
CA PRO A 21 -5.72 4.61 -25.48
C PRO A 21 -4.71 3.76 -24.71
N ARG A 22 -3.80 4.42 -23.98
CA ARG A 22 -2.84 3.76 -23.09
C ARG A 22 -3.58 3.17 -21.89
N ARG A 23 -4.17 1.98 -22.07
CA ARG A 23 -4.84 1.22 -21.01
C ARG A 23 -3.84 0.29 -20.33
N LEU A 24 -2.88 0.86 -19.62
CA LEU A 24 -2.00 0.09 -18.72
C LEU A 24 -2.74 -0.34 -17.45
N GLN A 25 -3.70 0.48 -17.01
CA GLN A 25 -4.46 0.33 -15.77
C GLN A 25 -5.88 -0.24 -15.99
N SER A 26 -6.16 -0.87 -17.13
CA SER A 26 -7.50 -1.43 -17.39
C SER A 26 -7.90 -2.53 -16.39
N CYS A 27 -6.93 -3.13 -15.71
CA CYS A 27 -7.15 -4.17 -14.71
C CYS A 27 -7.06 -3.64 -13.27
N ASP A 28 -6.78 -2.36 -13.06
CA ASP A 28 -6.60 -1.82 -11.70
C ASP A 28 -7.89 -1.90 -10.89
N ALA A 29 -9.03 -1.69 -11.55
CA ALA A 29 -10.35 -1.88 -10.95
C ALA A 29 -10.69 -3.35 -10.60
N LEU A 30 -9.88 -4.30 -11.08
CA LEU A 30 -10.02 -5.74 -10.75
C LEU A 30 -9.08 -6.18 -9.63
N LEU A 31 -8.20 -5.30 -9.15
CA LEU A 31 -7.30 -5.64 -8.06
C LEU A 31 -8.10 -5.79 -6.76
N PRO A 32 -7.86 -6.85 -5.98
CA PRO A 32 -8.50 -7.01 -4.69
C PRO A 32 -8.03 -5.91 -3.73
N SER A 33 -8.92 -5.49 -2.83
CA SER A 33 -8.54 -4.60 -1.74
C SER A 33 -7.51 -5.27 -0.83
N LEU A 34 -6.61 -4.45 -0.27
CA LEU A 34 -5.55 -4.96 0.60
C LEU A 34 -6.19 -5.55 1.87
N PRO A 35 -5.88 -6.80 2.27
CA PRO A 35 -6.49 -7.39 3.45
C PRO A 35 -5.97 -6.73 4.74
N LEU A 36 -6.87 -6.44 5.67
CA LEU A 36 -6.50 -5.94 6.99
C LEU A 36 -5.97 -7.09 7.87
N PRO A 37 -4.69 -7.09 8.31
CA PRO A 37 -4.16 -8.14 9.17
C PRO A 37 -4.80 -8.09 10.56
N LYS A 38 -4.82 -9.26 11.23
CA LYS A 38 -5.24 -9.33 12.63
C LYS A 38 -4.24 -8.58 13.51
N LEU A 39 -4.76 -7.98 14.58
CA LEU A 39 -3.93 -7.27 15.56
C LEU A 39 -2.90 -8.19 16.22
N SER A 40 -3.28 -9.42 16.59
CA SER A 40 -2.36 -10.41 17.17
C SER A 40 -1.16 -10.69 16.26
N ASP A 41 -1.44 -10.93 14.98
CA ASP A 41 -0.43 -11.32 14.01
C ASP A 41 0.52 -10.15 13.74
N THR A 42 -0.02 -8.92 13.73
CA THR A 42 0.77 -7.69 13.62
C THR A 42 1.69 -7.51 14.83
N ILE A 43 1.21 -7.75 16.05
CA ILE A 43 2.00 -7.65 17.28
C ILE A 43 3.12 -8.69 17.31
N GLU A 44 2.84 -9.95 16.97
CA GLU A 44 3.88 -10.99 16.94
C GLU A 44 4.95 -10.67 15.89
N ARG A 45 4.56 -10.27 14.67
CA ARG A 45 5.51 -9.86 13.62
C ARG A 45 6.34 -8.64 14.01
N TYR A 46 5.73 -7.68 14.71
CA TYR A 46 6.43 -6.51 15.25
C TYR A 46 7.50 -6.93 16.26
N LEU A 47 7.18 -7.82 17.19
CA LEU A 47 8.12 -8.32 18.18
C LEU A 47 9.24 -9.15 17.55
N ASP A 48 8.92 -9.99 16.56
CA ASP A 48 9.90 -10.77 15.82
C ASP A 48 10.89 -9.89 15.05
N ALA A 49 10.42 -8.81 14.43
CA ALA A 49 11.26 -7.84 13.73
C ALA A 49 12.26 -7.12 14.66
N LEU A 50 11.93 -6.99 15.95
CA LEU A 50 12.77 -6.32 16.94
C LEU A 50 13.77 -7.24 17.64
N LYS A 51 13.57 -8.58 17.61
CA LYS A 51 14.50 -9.55 18.22
C LYS A 51 15.98 -9.36 17.84
N PRO A 52 16.35 -9.13 16.56
CA PRO A 52 17.76 -8.94 16.21
C PRO A 52 18.29 -7.53 16.51
N ILE A 53 17.43 -6.59 16.89
CA ILE A 53 17.79 -5.16 17.04
C ILE A 53 17.99 -4.81 18.52
N LEU A 54 17.18 -5.40 19.40
CA LEU A 54 17.12 -5.04 20.82
C LEU A 54 17.88 -6.05 21.69
N THR A 55 18.35 -5.59 22.85
CA THR A 55 18.80 -6.49 23.91
C THR A 55 17.62 -7.25 24.50
N GLU A 56 17.87 -8.38 25.17
CA GLU A 56 16.82 -9.21 25.77
C GLU A 56 15.95 -8.43 26.77
N GLU A 57 16.56 -7.54 27.56
CA GLU A 57 15.85 -6.71 28.52
C GLU A 57 14.94 -5.66 27.86
N GLU A 58 15.41 -5.03 26.78
CA GLU A 58 14.62 -4.08 26.00
C GLU A 58 13.49 -4.77 25.26
N HIS A 59 13.77 -5.95 24.68
CA HIS A 59 12.75 -6.77 24.02
C HIS A 59 11.64 -7.17 24.99
N ALA A 60 11.99 -7.62 26.20
CA ALA A 60 11.02 -7.97 27.24
C ALA A 60 10.13 -6.78 27.65
N LYS A 61 10.71 -5.57 27.76
CA LYS A 61 9.94 -4.34 28.02
C LYS A 61 8.97 -4.01 26.89
N VAL A 62 9.44 -4.04 25.64
CA VAL A 62 8.61 -3.77 24.46
C VAL A 62 7.51 -4.81 24.30
N LYS A 63 7.82 -6.09 24.52
CA LYS A 63 6.85 -7.20 24.51
C LYS A 63 5.71 -6.96 25.50
N LYS A 64 6.02 -6.53 26.72
CA LYS A 64 5.00 -6.19 27.72
C LYS A 64 4.10 -5.05 27.24
N LEU A 65 4.69 -3.96 26.75
CA LEU A 65 3.96 -2.79 26.25
C LEU A 65 3.06 -3.16 25.05
N ALA A 66 3.58 -3.95 24.11
CA ALA A 66 2.84 -4.37 22.92
C ALA A 66 1.59 -5.19 23.28
N TYR A 67 1.69 -6.11 24.25
CA TYR A 67 0.52 -6.85 24.73
C TYR A 67 -0.44 -6.02 25.57
N GLU A 68 0.05 -5.05 26.34
CA GLU A 68 -0.82 -4.10 27.05
C GLU A 68 -1.61 -3.23 26.07
N PHE A 69 -0.95 -2.72 25.03
CA PHE A 69 -1.59 -2.03 23.91
C PHE A 69 -2.64 -2.92 23.24
N ALA A 70 -2.30 -4.15 22.89
CA ALA A 70 -3.22 -5.08 22.23
C ALA A 70 -4.47 -5.40 23.07
N LYS A 71 -4.36 -5.34 24.41
CA LYS A 71 -5.48 -5.57 25.33
C LYS A 71 -6.35 -4.33 25.53
N ARG A 72 -5.75 -3.15 25.52
CA ARG A 72 -6.40 -1.85 25.74
C ARG A 72 -6.76 -1.20 24.41
N ASP A 73 -5.96 -0.23 23.99
CA ASP A 73 -6.27 0.68 22.88
C ASP A 73 -6.26 0.00 21.52
N GLY A 74 -5.43 -1.04 21.36
CA GLY A 74 -5.28 -1.75 20.10
C GLY A 74 -6.59 -2.38 19.60
N LYS A 75 -7.49 -2.81 20.49
CA LYS A 75 -8.81 -3.36 20.08
C LYS A 75 -9.70 -2.29 19.46
N LEU A 76 -9.75 -1.12 20.10
CA LEU A 76 -10.54 0.01 19.60
C LEU A 76 -9.97 0.50 18.28
N LEU A 77 -8.64 0.64 18.19
CA LEU A 77 -7.98 1.07 16.96
C LEU A 77 -8.22 0.08 15.82
N GLN A 78 -8.04 -1.23 16.07
CA GLN A 78 -8.32 -2.28 15.10
C GLN A 78 -9.78 -2.26 14.62
N PHE A 79 -10.74 -2.01 15.52
CA PHE A 79 -12.14 -1.89 15.16
C PHE A 79 -12.41 -0.69 14.25
N ILE A 80 -11.87 0.48 14.58
CA ILE A 80 -11.99 1.68 13.74
C ILE A 80 -11.31 1.46 12.38
N THR A 81 -10.13 0.84 12.35
CA THR A 81 -9.44 0.50 11.10
C THR A 81 -10.23 -0.50 10.28
N TRP A 82 -10.89 -1.47 10.91
CA TRP A 82 -11.78 -2.42 10.22
C TRP A 82 -12.97 -1.70 9.59
N ILE A 83 -13.60 -0.76 10.31
CA ILE A 83 -14.65 0.09 9.73
C ILE A 83 -14.10 0.84 8.52
N TYR A 84 -12.97 1.55 8.67
CA TYR A 84 -12.38 2.32 7.58
C TYR A 84 -12.05 1.46 6.36
N TRP A 85 -11.46 0.28 6.58
CA TRP A 85 -11.12 -0.70 5.55
C TRP A 85 -12.33 -1.12 4.70
N CYS A 86 -13.53 -1.24 5.29
CA CYS A 86 -14.74 -1.57 4.56
C CYS A 86 -15.15 -0.51 3.50
N PHE A 87 -14.61 0.71 3.58
CA PHE A 87 -14.99 1.82 2.70
C PHE A 87 -13.88 2.30 1.76
N VAL A 88 -12.70 1.67 1.77
CA VAL A 88 -11.55 2.09 0.95
C VAL A 88 -10.91 0.92 0.22
N ASP A 89 -10.47 1.16 -1.02
CA ASP A 89 -9.78 0.15 -1.82
C ASP A 89 -8.39 -0.19 -1.22
N ASN A 90 -7.75 0.82 -0.63
CA ASN A 90 -6.47 0.70 0.05
C ASN A 90 -6.42 1.60 1.30
N TYR A 91 -6.40 0.97 2.47
CA TYR A 91 -6.40 1.65 3.77
C TYR A 91 -5.05 2.23 4.18
N VAL A 92 -4.00 2.03 3.37
CA VAL A 92 -2.62 2.51 3.60
C VAL A 92 -2.29 3.68 2.67
N SER A 93 -3.08 3.89 1.62
CA SER A 93 -2.88 4.98 0.67
C SER A 93 -3.22 6.32 1.33
N MET A 94 -2.25 7.22 1.38
CA MET A 94 -2.51 8.65 1.62
C MET A 94 -3.06 9.23 0.33
N THR A 95 -4.38 9.42 0.25
CA THR A 95 -4.99 10.11 -0.89
C THR A 95 -4.49 11.56 -0.96
N THR A 96 -3.71 11.90 -1.99
CA THR A 96 -3.61 13.27 -2.57
C THR A 96 -4.71 13.50 -3.58
#